data_AF-A0A1V5PAI1-F1
#
_entry.id   AF-A0A1V5PAI1-F1
#
_cell.length_a   1.000
_cell.length_b   1.000
_cell.length_c   1.000
_cell.angle_alpha   90.00
_cell.angle_beta   90.00
_cell.angle_gamma   90.00
#
_symmetry.space_group_name_H-M   'P 1'
#
loop_
_entity.id
_entity.type
_entity.pdbx_description
1 polymer ?
#
loop_
_entity_poly.entity_id
_entity_poly.type
_entity_poly.pdbx_seq_one_letter_code
_entity_poly.pdbx_strand_id
1 'polypeptide(L)'
;MAEVLGLTHRLQHGFSPGYGYTAIIVAWLARLNPLAMTLVAFLFGALLVGGDQIQMSMNLPGSMTGIIQGTILFSVLGGEIFSQYRIKFRK
;
A
#
# COMPACT_ATOMS: atom_id res chain seq x y z
N MET A 1 -7.29 -9.00 -16.13
CA MET A 1 -6.26 -8.96 -17.20
C MET A 1 -6.74 -9.49 -18.54
N ALA A 2 -7.61 -10.51 -18.57
CA ALA A 2 -8.15 -11.06 -19.82
C ALA A 2 -8.99 -10.06 -20.66
N GLU A 3 -9.78 -9.18 -20.04
CA GLU A 3 -10.60 -8.18 -20.76
C GLU A 3 -9.78 -7.15 -21.56
N VAL A 4 -8.61 -6.75 -21.05
CA VAL A 4 -7.76 -5.70 -21.64
C VAL A 4 -7.03 -6.18 -22.88
N LEU A 5 -6.53 -7.41 -22.79
CA LEU A 5 -5.75 -8.07 -23.83
C LEU A 5 -6.67 -8.61 -24.94
N GLY A 6 -7.95 -8.84 -24.65
CA GLY A 6 -8.90 -9.48 -25.58
C GLY A 6 -9.91 -8.58 -26.29
N LEU A 7 -10.42 -7.51 -25.65
CA LEU A 7 -11.60 -6.79 -26.19
C LEU A 7 -11.36 -5.31 -26.49
N THR A 8 -10.64 -4.59 -25.65
CA THR A 8 -10.59 -3.12 -25.76
C THR A 8 -9.42 -2.61 -26.60
N HIS A 9 -8.35 -3.41 -26.79
CA HIS A 9 -7.12 -3.07 -27.54
C HIS A 9 -6.54 -1.65 -27.30
N ARG A 10 -6.96 -1.01 -26.22
CA ARG A 10 -6.56 0.33 -25.78
C ARG A 10 -6.21 0.25 -24.31
N LEU A 11 -5.04 0.75 -23.97
CA LEU A 11 -4.66 1.06 -22.58
C LEU A 11 -5.57 2.20 -22.11
N GLN A 12 -6.69 1.84 -21.48
CA GLN A 12 -7.61 2.81 -20.88
C GLN A 12 -6.87 3.53 -19.73
N HIS A 13 -6.76 4.86 -19.81
CA HIS A 13 -6.20 5.66 -18.71
C HIS A 13 -7.03 5.39 -17.44
N GLY A 14 -6.40 4.77 -16.43
CA GLY A 14 -7.07 4.27 -15.22
C GLY A 14 -6.87 2.78 -14.93
N PHE A 15 -6.17 2.03 -15.79
CA PHE A 15 -5.95 0.58 -15.61
C PHE A 15 -5.23 0.17 -14.32
N SER A 16 -4.41 1.05 -13.77
CA SER A 16 -3.79 0.87 -12.47
C SER A 16 -4.26 2.00 -11.54
N PRO A 17 -5.28 1.78 -10.71
CA PRO A 17 -5.80 2.77 -9.77
C PRO A 17 -4.83 3.07 -8.61
N GLY A 18 -3.53 2.79 -8.76
CA GLY A 18 -2.50 3.03 -7.74
C GLY A 18 -1.98 1.79 -7.03
N TYR A 19 -2.27 0.57 -7.52
CA TYR A 19 -1.77 -0.67 -6.89
C TYR A 19 -0.23 -0.73 -6.81
N GLY A 20 0.48 -0.07 -7.74
CA GLY A 20 1.94 0.05 -7.67
C GLY A 20 2.43 0.85 -6.46
N TYR A 21 1.72 1.92 -6.07
CA TYR A 21 2.04 2.71 -4.88
C TYR A 21 1.85 1.88 -3.61
N THR A 22 0.72 1.18 -3.51
CA THR A 22 0.45 0.22 -2.44
C THR A 22 1.52 -0.88 -2.36
N ALA A 23 1.95 -1.42 -3.49
CA ALA A 23 2.96 -2.48 -3.54
C ALA A 23 4.32 -2.03 -2.98
N ILE A 24 4.71 -0.77 -3.16
CA ILE A 24 5.94 -0.20 -2.58
C ILE A 24 5.86 -0.22 -1.05
N ILE A 25 4.72 0.18 -0.47
CA ILE A 25 4.50 0.20 0.98
C ILE A 25 4.60 -1.22 1.55
N VAL A 26 3.94 -2.18 0.92
CA VAL A 26 3.94 -3.59 1.33
C VAL A 26 5.35 -4.19 1.23
N ALA A 27 6.09 -3.92 0.16
CA ALA A 27 7.45 -4.43 -0.03
C ALA A 27 8.42 -3.90 1.05
N TRP A 28 8.28 -2.63 1.42
CA TRP A 28 9.07 -2.01 2.49
C TRP A 28 8.73 -2.60 3.86
N LEU A 29 7.44 -2.69 4.21
CA LEU A 29 6.98 -3.33 5.45
C LEU A 29 7.48 -4.77 5.59
N ALA A 30 7.55 -5.50 4.47
CA ALA A 30 8.04 -6.87 4.43
C ALA A 30 9.57 -7.01 4.45
N ARG A 31 10.34 -5.90 4.44
CA ARG A 31 11.81 -5.88 4.37
C ARG A 31 12.38 -6.79 3.26
N LEU A 32 11.75 -6.77 2.08
CA LEU A 32 12.10 -7.62 0.93
C LEU A 32 12.06 -9.14 1.19
N ASN A 33 11.46 -9.60 2.29
CA ASN A 33 11.30 -11.03 2.56
C ASN A 33 10.01 -11.55 1.91
N PRO A 34 10.08 -12.51 0.96
CA PRO A 34 8.92 -12.98 0.22
C PRO A 34 7.85 -13.66 1.08
N LEU A 35 8.25 -14.36 2.16
CA LEU A 35 7.31 -15.00 3.10
C LEU A 35 6.54 -13.96 3.92
N ALA A 36 7.22 -12.92 4.40
CA ALA A 36 6.58 -11.84 5.13
C ALA A 36 5.68 -11.00 4.21
N MET A 37 6.05 -10.87 2.93
CA MET A 37 5.33 -10.09 1.94
C MET A 37 3.91 -10.60 1.74
N THR A 38 3.67 -11.91 1.70
CA THR A 38 2.31 -12.46 1.54
C THR A 38 1.40 -12.08 2.70
N LEU A 39 1.90 -12.17 3.94
CA LEU A 39 1.13 -11.86 5.14
C LEU A 39 0.84 -10.35 5.25
N VAL A 40 1.85 -9.51 4.99
CA VAL A 40 1.70 -8.05 4.97
C VAL A 40 0.74 -7.64 3.86
N ALA A 41 0.86 -8.20 2.66
CA ALA A 41 -0.03 -7.89 1.54
C ALA A 41 -1.50 -8.21 1.87
N PHE A 42 -1.75 -9.34 2.54
CA PHE A 42 -3.09 -9.72 2.97
C PHE A 42 -3.69 -8.75 3.98
N LEU A 43 -2.95 -8.41 5.04
CA LEU A 43 -3.40 -7.47 6.06
C LEU A 43 -3.58 -6.05 5.48
N PHE A 44 -2.66 -5.62 4.62
CA PHE A 44 -2.74 -4.31 3.98
C PHE A 44 -3.92 -4.25 3.00
N GLY A 45 -4.20 -5.33 2.27
CA GLY A 45 -5.37 -5.44 1.41
C GLY A 45 -6.68 -5.33 2.20
N ALA A 46 -6.77 -5.98 3.36
CA ALA A 46 -7.92 -5.85 4.26
C ALA A 46 -8.09 -4.40 4.76
N LEU A 47 -6.98 -3.70 5.07
CA LEU A 47 -7.00 -2.29 5.46
C LEU A 47 -7.51 -1.38 4.34
N LEU A 48 -7.11 -1.64 3.09
CA LEU A 48 -7.58 -0.86 1.94
C LEU A 48 -9.08 -1.01 1.72
N VAL A 49 -9.60 -2.24 1.73
CA VAL A 49 -11.03 -2.51 1.56
C VAL A 49 -11.82 -1.93 2.73
N GLY A 50 -11.33 -2.07 3.97
CA GLY A 50 -11.93 -1.44 5.14
C GLY A 50 -11.94 0.09 5.06
N GLY A 51 -10.85 0.70 4.59
CA GLY A 51 -10.74 2.14 4.39
C GLY A 51 -11.71 2.67 3.32
N ASP A 52 -11.83 1.97 2.19
CA ASP A 52 -12.79 2.30 1.13
C ASP A 52 -14.24 2.15 1.62
N GLN A 53 -14.53 1.08 2.38
CA GLN A 53 -15.83 0.87 2.99
C GLN A 53 -16.22 2.00 3.96
N ILE A 54 -15.26 2.47 4.78
CA ILE A 54 -15.48 3.61 5.68
C ILE A 54 -15.77 4.88 4.88
N GLN A 55 -15.02 5.13 3.80
CA GLN A 55 -15.25 6.29 2.95
C GLN A 55 -16.65 6.29 2.33
N MET A 56 -17.09 5.14 1.80
CA MET A 56 -18.44 4.99 1.28
C MET A 56 -19.51 5.19 2.36
N SER A 57 -19.30 4.64 3.57
CA SER A 57 -20.27 4.75 4.66
C SER A 57 -20.40 6.18 5.20
N MET A 58 -19.29 6.94 5.23
CA MET A 58 -19.24 8.31 5.77
C MET A 58 -19.36 9.39 4.68
N ASN A 59 -19.65 9.02 3.42
CA ASN A 59 -19.71 9.93 2.26
C ASN A 59 -18.45 10.82 2.13
N LEU A 60 -17.29 10.25 2.43
CA LEU A 60 -16.02 10.97 2.34
C LEU A 60 -15.48 10.94 0.90
N PRO A 61 -14.80 12.01 0.45
CA PRO A 61 -14.20 12.05 -0.88
C PRO A 61 -13.15 10.94 -1.03
N GLY A 62 -13.13 10.27 -2.19
CA GLY A 62 -12.25 9.11 -2.47
C GLY A 62 -10.73 9.37 -2.36
N SER A 63 -10.34 10.65 -2.25
CA SER A 63 -8.98 11.07 -1.92
C SER A 63 -8.53 10.65 -0.51
N MET A 64 -9.46 10.33 0.40
CA MET A 64 -9.14 9.96 1.78
C MET A 64 -8.33 8.65 1.85
N THR A 65 -8.60 7.68 0.97
CA THR A 65 -7.81 6.44 0.87
C THR A 65 -6.33 6.75 0.63
N GLY A 66 -6.05 7.68 -0.28
CA GLY A 66 -4.69 8.07 -0.64
C GLY A 66 -3.96 8.74 0.52
N ILE A 67 -4.66 9.58 1.28
CA ILE A 67 -4.12 10.22 2.50
C ILE A 67 -3.75 9.15 3.53
N ILE A 68 -4.64 8.18 3.79
CA ILE A 68 -4.39 7.08 4.74
C ILE A 68 -3.17 6.26 4.30
N GLN A 69 -3.08 5.88 3.01
CA GLN A 69 -1.93 5.16 2.48
C GLN A 69 -0.63 5.97 2.66
N GLY A 70 -0.66 7.27 2.38
CA GLY A 70 0.48 8.17 2.54
C GLY A 70 0.91 8.35 4.00
N THR A 71 -0.04 8.48 4.93
CA THR A 71 0.27 8.55 6.37
C THR A 71 0.86 7.24 6.87
N ILE A 72 0.33 6.09 6.43
CA ILE A 72 0.92 4.79 6.79
C ILE A 72 2.35 4.68 6.27
N LEU A 73 2.58 5.03 5.00
CA LEU A 73 3.93 5.06 4.44
C LEU A 73 4.84 5.99 5.26
N PHE A 74 4.40 7.20 5.58
CA PHE A 74 5.17 8.14 6.37
C PHE A 74 5.52 7.60 7.76
N SER A 75 4.56 7.00 8.47
CA SER A 75 4.79 6.36 9.76
C SER A 75 5.75 5.17 9.67
N VAL A 76 5.63 4.34 8.63
CA VAL A 76 6.53 3.21 8.37
C VAL A 76 7.94 3.71 8.07
N LEU A 77 8.10 4.70 7.20
CA LEU A 77 9.38 5.31 6.87
C LEU A 77 10.03 5.93 8.11
N GLY A 78 9.26 6.66 8.93
CA GLY A 78 9.75 7.24 10.19
C GLY A 78 10.20 6.17 11.19
N GLY A 79 9.44 5.08 11.32
CA GLY A 79 9.80 3.94 12.17
C GLY A 79 11.01 3.16 11.66
N GLU A 80 11.15 2.98 10.34
CA GLU A 80 12.32 2.40 9.68
C GLU A 80 13.57 3.25 9.91
N ILE A 81 13.49 4.58 9.77
CA ILE A 81 14.60 5.48 10.09
C ILE A 81 15.04 5.28 11.54
N PHE A 82 14.09 5.18 12.48
CA PHE A 82 14.38 4.96 13.90
C PHE A 82 14.95 3.56 14.18
N SER A 83 14.51 2.53 13.45
CA SER A 83 14.98 1.15 13.60
C SER A 83 16.34 0.90 12.92
N GLN A 84 16.63 1.56 11.80
CA GLN A 84 17.92 1.51 11.11
C GLN A 84 18.98 2.36 11.81
N TYR A 85 18.58 3.46 12.48
CA TYR A 85 19.35 4.08 13.56
C TYR A 85 19.33 3.22 14.81
N ARG A 86 19.80 1.97 14.68
CA ARG A 86 20.21 1.18 15.83
C ARG A 86 21.34 1.97 16.47
N ILE A 87 21.05 2.64 17.59
CA ILE A 87 22.07 3.10 18.53
C ILE A 87 22.89 1.86 18.86
N LYS A 88 23.97 1.63 18.11
CA LYS A 88 25.00 0.66 18.46
C LYS A 88 25.69 1.28 19.66
N PHE A 89 25.18 0.99 20.85
CA PHE A 89 25.96 1.07 22.08
C PHE A 89 27.08 0.04 21.93
N ARG A 90 28.14 0.46 21.26
CA ARG A 90 29.40 -0.27 21.18
C ARG A 90 30.04 -0.12 22.55
N LYS A 91 30.03 -1.20 23.34
CA LYS A 91 31.00 -1.36 24.43
C LYS A 91 32.40 -1.46 23.82
#